data_AF-A0A970YSZ4-F1
#
_entry.id   AF-A0A970YSZ4-F1
#
_cell.length_a   1.000
_cell.length_b   1.000
_cell.length_c   1.000
_cell.angle_alpha   90.00
_cell.angle_beta   90.00
_cell.angle_gamma   90.00
#
_symmetry.space_group_name_H-M   'P 1'
#
loop_
_entity.id
_entity.type
_entity.pdbx_description
1 polymer ?
#
loop_
_entity_poly.entity_id
_entity_poly.type
_entity_poly.pdbx_seq_one_letter_code
_entity_poly.pdbx_strand_id
1 'polypeptide(L)'
;MSNSNAADPNSVRTPNRVQTPSNEKYITIGQMNLINDFRTLWRDMVIWLRSYMVSTTTGFSNLPAIINRLYRIPRTFYDKFAPYFGEVKSEELAHLILMYIVNIQTLVNAEISNDQTAADFAVRNLHRYTEEMAGCLERFNPYWSKDQWVNLLGNLTSMIIQEIIALLEEEYELELDIRERMLSHALVLGDYMAGGVMNYLLP
;
A
#
# COMPACT_ATOMS: atom_id res chain seq x y z
N MET A 1 55.03 30.16 -50.87
CA MET A 1 53.96 30.21 -51.88
C MET A 1 53.45 28.79 -52.06
N SER A 2 52.20 28.38 -51.90
CA SER A 2 50.99 28.97 -51.33
C SER A 2 50.11 27.76 -51.00
N ASN A 3 49.40 27.81 -49.88
CA ASN A 3 48.33 26.88 -49.54
C ASN A 3 47.25 26.91 -50.63
N SER A 4 46.75 25.75 -51.05
CA SER A 4 45.51 25.65 -51.82
C SER A 4 44.71 24.47 -51.28
N ASN A 5 43.93 24.78 -50.25
CA ASN A 5 42.72 24.04 -49.88
C ASN A 5 41.72 24.21 -51.03
N ALA A 6 41.39 23.13 -51.74
CA ALA A 6 40.13 23.05 -52.47
C ALA A 6 39.15 22.27 -51.60
N ALA A 7 38.43 22.98 -50.75
CA ALA A 7 37.28 22.46 -50.05
C ALA A 7 36.12 22.31 -51.06
N ASP A 8 35.48 21.14 -51.05
CA ASP A 8 34.28 20.86 -51.85
C ASP A 8 33.15 21.84 -51.48
N PRO A 9 32.65 22.66 -52.43
CA PRO A 9 31.61 23.65 -52.14
C PRO A 9 30.22 23.06 -51.86
N ASN A 10 30.04 21.73 -51.94
CA ASN A 10 28.76 21.07 -51.69
C ASN A 10 28.74 20.14 -50.46
N SER A 11 29.73 20.23 -49.56
CA SER A 11 29.63 19.54 -48.26
C SER A 11 28.64 20.30 -47.36
N VAL A 12 27.34 20.02 -47.53
CA VAL A 12 26.32 20.39 -46.55
C VAL A 12 26.63 19.62 -45.27
N ARG A 13 27.26 20.28 -44.30
CA ARG A 13 27.30 19.78 -42.92
C ARG A 13 25.87 19.75 -42.43
N THR A 14 25.25 18.57 -42.48
CA THR A 14 24.03 18.30 -41.74
C THR A 14 24.30 18.64 -40.28
N PRO A 15 23.44 19.46 -39.62
CA PRO A 15 23.56 19.62 -38.18
C PRO A 15 23.44 18.23 -37.58
N ASN A 16 24.34 17.88 -36.67
CA ASN A 16 24.19 16.72 -35.82
C ASN A 16 22.80 16.83 -35.16
N ARG A 17 21.83 16.12 -35.73
CA ARG A 17 20.54 15.91 -35.10
C ARG A 17 20.88 15.11 -33.86
N VAL A 18 20.86 15.78 -32.70
CA VAL A 18 20.83 15.09 -31.41
C VAL A 18 19.70 14.09 -31.55
N GLN A 19 20.06 12.81 -31.67
CA GLN A 19 19.09 11.74 -31.63
C GLN A 19 18.58 11.75 -30.19
N THR A 20 17.43 12.37 -29.98
CA THR A 20 16.67 12.14 -28.76
C THR A 20 16.41 10.63 -28.69
N PRO A 21 16.80 9.94 -27.61
CA PRO A 21 16.46 8.53 -27.45
C PRO A 21 14.93 8.44 -27.40
N SER A 22 14.31 7.96 -28.47
CA SER A 22 12.86 7.99 -28.65
C SER A 22 12.16 6.83 -27.93
N ASN A 23 12.52 6.54 -26.68
CA ASN A 23 11.84 5.49 -25.89
C ASN A 23 12.03 5.55 -24.36
N GLU A 24 12.48 6.67 -23.80
CA GLU A 24 12.45 6.83 -22.34
C GLU A 24 11.01 7.16 -21.88
N LYS A 25 10.34 6.18 -21.27
CA LYS A 25 9.08 6.41 -20.57
C LYS A 25 9.37 7.17 -19.27
N TYR A 26 9.21 8.48 -19.30
CA TYR A 26 9.34 9.31 -18.09
C TYR A 26 8.07 9.24 -17.23
N ILE A 27 8.25 9.18 -15.91
CA ILE A 27 7.16 9.33 -14.93
C ILE A 27 6.98 10.82 -14.66
N THR A 28 5.75 11.32 -14.73
CA THR A 28 5.43 12.71 -14.37
C THR A 28 5.49 12.91 -12.85
N ILE A 29 5.68 14.16 -12.40
CA ILE A 29 5.63 14.49 -10.96
C ILE A 29 4.29 14.05 -10.34
N GLY A 30 3.17 14.21 -11.06
CA GLY A 30 1.86 13.75 -10.60
C GLY A 30 1.79 12.24 -10.38
N GLN A 31 2.31 11.45 -11.34
CA GLN A 31 2.38 9.99 -11.21
C GLN A 31 3.30 9.55 -10.07
N MET A 32 4.45 10.21 -9.90
CA MET A 32 5.36 9.95 -8.78
C MET A 32 4.71 10.25 -7.43
N ASN A 33 4.01 11.39 -7.31
CA ASN A 33 3.29 11.75 -6.09
C ASN A 33 2.18 10.76 -5.77
N LEU A 34 1.45 10.30 -6.79
CA LEU A 34 0.40 9.30 -6.64
C LEU A 34 0.95 7.97 -6.10
N ILE A 35 2.05 7.48 -6.66
CA ILE A 35 2.75 6.28 -6.19
C ILE A 35 3.17 6.45 -4.73
N ASN A 36 3.80 7.59 -4.39
CA ASN A 36 4.26 7.87 -3.04
C ASN A 36 3.12 7.98 -2.02
N ASP A 37 2.00 8.57 -2.42
CA ASP A 37 0.79 8.69 -1.60
C ASP A 37 0.22 7.31 -1.26
N PHE A 38 0.02 6.44 -2.27
CA PHE A 38 -0.54 5.12 -2.03
C PHE A 38 0.41 4.20 -1.27
N ARG A 39 1.72 4.25 -1.55
CA ARG A 39 2.74 3.55 -0.74
C ARG A 39 2.69 4.00 0.72
N THR A 40 2.52 5.31 0.95
CA THR A 40 2.44 5.88 2.29
C THR A 40 1.20 5.40 3.05
N LEU A 41 0.03 5.30 2.40
CA LEU A 41 -1.19 4.78 3.04
C LEU A 41 -0.98 3.38 3.62
N TRP A 42 -0.49 2.45 2.80
CA TRP A 42 -0.28 1.06 3.21
C TRP A 42 0.84 0.93 4.26
N ARG A 43 1.94 1.67 4.08
CA ARG A 43 3.05 1.71 5.04
C ARG A 43 2.60 2.24 6.40
N ASP A 44 1.88 3.36 6.42
CA ASP A 44 1.42 3.96 7.67
C ASP A 44 0.44 3.02 8.39
N MET A 45 -0.44 2.33 7.65
CA MET A 45 -1.31 1.32 8.24
C MET A 45 -0.52 0.23 8.97
N VAL A 46 0.48 -0.38 8.32
CA VAL A 46 1.27 -1.45 8.98
C VAL A 46 2.12 -0.93 10.15
N ILE A 47 2.62 0.31 10.08
CA ILE A 47 3.37 0.95 11.18
C ILE A 47 2.48 1.18 12.41
N TRP A 48 1.27 1.72 12.20
CA TRP A 48 0.37 2.00 13.32
C TRP A 48 -0.22 0.74 13.92
N LEU A 49 -0.42 -0.32 13.12
CA LEU A 49 -0.80 -1.64 13.61
C LEU A 49 0.29 -2.23 14.50
N ARG A 50 1.58 -2.22 14.09
CA ARG A 50 2.69 -2.62 14.97
C ARG A 50 2.66 -1.83 16.27
N SER A 51 2.59 -0.51 16.15
CA SER A 51 2.65 0.36 17.32
C SER A 51 1.52 0.03 18.30
N TYR A 52 0.33 -0.30 17.79
CA TYR A 52 -0.78 -0.75 18.61
C TYR A 52 -0.48 -2.09 19.28
N MET A 53 0.01 -3.09 18.53
CA MET A 53 0.38 -4.41 19.06
C MET A 53 1.39 -4.28 20.20
N VAL A 54 2.52 -3.63 19.95
CA VAL A 54 3.59 -3.45 20.94
C VAL A 54 3.10 -2.67 22.17
N SER A 55 2.41 -1.53 21.98
CA SER A 55 1.90 -0.75 23.12
C SER A 55 0.89 -1.53 23.96
N THR A 56 0.09 -2.39 23.32
CA THR A 56 -0.91 -3.23 24.00
C THR A 56 -0.23 -4.36 24.78
N THR A 57 0.75 -5.06 24.19
CA THR A 57 1.44 -6.18 24.83
C THR A 57 2.39 -5.74 25.95
N THR A 58 3.07 -4.61 25.79
CA THR A 58 4.02 -4.12 26.80
C THR A 58 3.39 -3.18 27.83
N GLY A 59 2.11 -2.81 27.67
CA GLY A 59 1.45 -1.83 28.54
C GLY A 59 2.04 -0.42 28.44
N PHE A 60 2.62 -0.03 27.30
CA PHE A 60 3.25 1.27 27.15
C PHE A 60 2.20 2.40 27.15
N SER A 61 2.46 3.47 27.91
CA SER A 61 1.46 4.51 28.23
C SER A 61 1.04 5.39 27.04
N ASN A 62 1.63 5.19 25.86
CA ASN A 62 1.30 5.91 24.63
C ASN A 62 0.10 5.31 23.87
N LEU A 63 -0.49 4.20 24.33
CA LEU A 63 -1.57 3.48 23.64
C LEU A 63 -2.73 4.41 23.18
N PRO A 64 -3.24 5.37 23.97
CA PRO A 64 -4.29 6.28 23.51
C PRO A 64 -3.89 7.13 22.29
N ALA A 65 -2.62 7.56 22.22
CA ALA A 65 -2.11 8.33 21.09
C ALA A 65 -1.95 7.46 19.84
N ILE A 66 -1.51 6.21 20.01
CA ILE A 66 -1.41 5.24 18.91
C ILE A 66 -2.79 4.91 18.34
N ILE A 67 -3.77 4.63 19.20
CA ILE A 67 -5.16 4.38 18.81
C ILE A 67 -5.71 5.55 17.99
N ASN A 68 -5.46 6.79 18.42
CA ASN A 68 -5.89 7.98 17.67
C ASN A 68 -5.27 8.02 16.26
N ARG A 69 -4.00 7.63 16.10
CA ARG A 69 -3.35 7.57 14.78
C ARG A 69 -3.88 6.43 13.92
N LEU A 70 -4.05 5.25 14.50
CA LEU A 70 -4.56 4.07 13.81
C LEU A 70 -5.98 4.33 13.25
N TYR A 71 -6.87 4.93 14.05
CA TYR A 71 -8.24 5.25 13.60
C TYR A 71 -8.33 6.42 12.60
N ARG A 72 -7.23 7.14 12.31
CA ARG A 72 -7.18 8.09 11.18
C ARG A 72 -6.92 7.42 9.84
N ILE A 73 -6.43 6.17 9.83
CA ILE A 73 -6.11 5.46 8.59
C ILE A 73 -7.31 5.38 7.64
N PRO A 74 -8.52 4.93 8.06
CA PRO A 74 -9.70 4.91 7.20
C PRO A 74 -9.97 6.26 6.53
N ARG A 75 -9.89 7.34 7.30
CA ARG A 75 -10.11 8.70 6.80
C ARG A 75 -9.04 9.13 5.78
N THR A 76 -7.80 8.72 6.01
CA THR A 76 -6.70 9.04 5.08
C THR A 76 -6.88 8.30 3.75
N PHE A 77 -7.37 7.06 3.78
CA PHE A 77 -7.77 6.35 2.56
C PHE A 77 -8.93 7.06 1.86
N TYR A 78 -9.97 7.45 2.59
CA TYR A 78 -11.09 8.22 2.05
C TYR A 78 -10.60 9.48 1.31
N ASP A 79 -9.78 10.31 1.98
CA ASP A 79 -9.34 11.59 1.42
C ASP A 79 -8.49 11.42 0.16
N LYS A 80 -7.76 10.29 0.03
CA LYS A 80 -6.99 9.95 -1.16
C LYS A 80 -7.82 9.32 -2.27
N PHE A 81 -8.92 8.62 -1.97
CA PHE A 81 -9.78 7.98 -2.97
C PHE A 81 -10.86 8.91 -3.53
N ALA A 82 -11.38 9.83 -2.72
CA ALA A 82 -12.51 10.69 -3.07
C ALA A 82 -12.30 11.48 -4.39
N PRO A 83 -11.10 12.05 -4.67
CA PRO A 83 -10.86 12.75 -5.92
C PRO A 83 -10.97 11.89 -7.19
N TYR A 84 -10.82 10.57 -7.08
CA TYR A 84 -10.81 9.65 -8.22
C TYR A 84 -12.13 8.90 -8.40
N PHE A 85 -12.77 8.53 -7.29
CA PHE A 85 -13.91 7.61 -7.30
C PHE A 85 -15.20 8.20 -6.69
N GLY A 86 -15.12 9.41 -6.14
CA GLY A 86 -16.24 10.08 -5.47
C GLY A 86 -16.46 9.63 -4.02
N GLU A 87 -17.28 10.38 -3.29
CA GLU A 87 -17.45 10.25 -1.84
C GLU A 87 -18.04 8.90 -1.43
N VAL A 88 -19.08 8.42 -2.12
CA VAL A 88 -19.81 7.19 -1.75
C VAL A 88 -18.90 5.96 -1.79
N LYS A 89 -18.13 5.80 -2.87
CA LYS A 89 -17.16 4.71 -3.02
C LYS A 89 -16.05 4.82 -1.98
N SER A 90 -15.57 6.02 -1.73
CA SER A 90 -14.49 6.25 -0.77
C SER A 90 -14.91 5.95 0.67
N GLU A 91 -16.16 6.26 1.02
CA GLU A 91 -16.74 5.95 2.33
C GLU A 91 -16.91 4.43 2.51
N GLU A 92 -17.35 3.72 1.46
CA GLU A 92 -17.46 2.26 1.49
C GLU A 92 -16.11 1.60 1.81
N LEU A 93 -15.04 2.00 1.12
CA LEU A 93 -13.70 1.47 1.37
C LEU A 93 -13.18 1.83 2.78
N ALA A 94 -13.38 3.08 3.21
CA ALA A 94 -12.96 3.52 4.54
C ALA A 94 -13.66 2.70 5.64
N HIS A 95 -14.95 2.41 5.50
CA HIS A 95 -15.68 1.55 6.42
C HIS A 95 -15.09 0.14 6.50
N LEU A 96 -14.78 -0.49 5.35
CA LEU A 96 -14.15 -1.81 5.32
C LEU A 96 -12.78 -1.83 6.00
N ILE A 97 -11.96 -0.80 5.78
CA ILE A 97 -10.64 -0.65 6.44
C ILE A 97 -10.80 -0.47 7.95
N LEU A 98 -11.78 0.32 8.40
CA LEU A 98 -12.08 0.48 9.82
C LEU A 98 -12.44 -0.86 10.46
N MET A 99 -13.36 -1.61 9.83
CA MET A 99 -13.78 -2.91 10.36
C MET A 99 -12.65 -3.93 10.36
N TYR A 100 -11.78 -3.89 9.35
CA TYR A 100 -10.57 -4.71 9.30
C TYR A 100 -9.63 -4.40 10.49
N ILE A 101 -9.33 -3.13 10.74
CA ILE A 101 -8.51 -2.67 11.88
C ILE A 101 -9.12 -3.13 13.21
N VAL A 102 -10.43 -2.95 13.40
CA VAL A 102 -11.13 -3.37 14.62
C VAL A 102 -10.96 -4.88 14.85
N ASN A 103 -11.04 -5.71 13.81
CA ASN A 103 -10.85 -7.15 13.97
C ASN A 103 -9.40 -7.55 14.26
N ILE A 104 -8.41 -6.77 13.81
CA ILE A 104 -7.02 -6.96 14.25
C ILE A 104 -6.91 -6.69 15.76
N GLN A 105 -7.53 -5.62 16.24
CA GLN A 105 -7.54 -5.32 17.67
C GLN A 105 -8.25 -6.40 18.49
N THR A 106 -9.37 -6.92 17.99
CA THR A 106 -10.06 -8.06 18.60
C THR A 106 -9.13 -9.27 18.70
N LEU A 107 -8.41 -9.60 17.63
CA LEU A 107 -7.46 -10.72 17.62
C LEU A 107 -6.37 -10.52 18.67
N VAL A 108 -5.69 -9.37 18.68
CA VAL A 108 -4.63 -9.06 19.65
C VAL A 108 -5.12 -9.23 21.09
N ASN A 109 -6.29 -8.66 21.42
CA ASN A 109 -6.84 -8.75 22.77
C ASN A 109 -7.25 -10.19 23.12
N ALA A 110 -7.82 -10.94 22.16
CA ALA A 110 -8.25 -12.32 22.35
C ALA A 110 -7.05 -13.23 22.65
N GLU A 111 -5.96 -13.09 21.91
CA GLU A 111 -4.73 -13.87 22.14
C GLU A 111 -4.12 -13.54 23.51
N ILE A 112 -4.05 -12.26 23.91
CA ILE A 112 -3.57 -11.85 25.24
C ILE A 112 -4.42 -12.47 26.36
N SER A 113 -5.75 -12.54 26.18
CA SER A 113 -6.67 -13.08 27.17
C SER A 113 -6.87 -14.61 27.07
N ASN A 114 -6.20 -15.28 26.13
CA ASN A 114 -6.44 -16.69 25.80
C ASN A 114 -7.91 -17.01 25.45
N ASP A 115 -8.62 -16.09 24.81
CA ASP A 115 -10.01 -16.28 24.35
C ASP A 115 -10.03 -16.81 22.91
N GLN A 116 -9.98 -18.14 22.79
CA GLN A 116 -9.98 -18.83 21.50
C GLN A 116 -11.25 -18.58 20.68
N THR A 117 -12.41 -18.36 21.33
CA THR A 117 -13.66 -18.09 20.60
C THR A 117 -13.60 -16.71 19.92
N ALA A 118 -13.07 -15.71 20.62
CA ALA A 118 -12.88 -14.38 20.07
C ALA A 118 -11.79 -14.34 18.99
N ALA A 119 -10.70 -15.10 19.18
CA ALA A 119 -9.62 -15.24 18.18
C ALA A 119 -10.16 -15.84 16.87
N ASP A 120 -10.86 -16.98 16.93
CA ASP A 120 -11.47 -17.64 15.76
C ASP A 120 -12.50 -16.75 15.05
N PHE A 121 -13.24 -15.94 15.81
CA PHE A 121 -14.16 -14.96 15.26
C PHE A 121 -13.42 -13.85 14.51
N ALA A 122 -12.36 -13.31 15.11
CA ALA A 122 -11.56 -12.25 14.52
C ALA A 122 -10.87 -12.71 13.22
N VAL A 123 -10.20 -13.87 13.23
CA VAL A 123 -9.53 -14.43 12.05
C VAL A 123 -10.51 -14.64 10.89
N ARG A 124 -11.68 -15.23 11.14
CA ARG A 124 -12.72 -15.39 10.10
C ARG A 124 -13.16 -14.05 9.52
N ASN A 125 -13.36 -13.04 10.37
CA ASN A 125 -13.73 -11.71 9.89
C ASN A 125 -12.60 -11.01 9.14
N LEU A 126 -11.33 -11.19 9.51
CA LEU A 126 -10.21 -10.63 8.78
C LEU A 126 -10.15 -11.15 7.34
N HIS A 127 -10.36 -12.46 7.14
CA HIS A 127 -10.47 -13.04 5.80
C HIS A 127 -11.70 -12.55 5.05
N ARG A 128 -12.86 -12.43 5.72
CA ARG A 128 -14.06 -11.85 5.10
C ARG A 128 -13.85 -10.42 4.63
N TYR A 129 -13.33 -9.54 5.49
CA TYR A 129 -13.08 -8.14 5.13
C TYR A 129 -11.97 -7.99 4.08
N THR A 130 -11.00 -8.92 4.05
CA THR A 130 -10.01 -9.02 2.96
C THR A 130 -10.70 -9.22 1.60
N GLU A 131 -11.60 -10.19 1.51
CA GLU A 131 -12.39 -10.48 0.30
C GLU A 131 -13.34 -9.33 -0.08
N GLU A 132 -14.00 -8.73 0.91
CA GLU A 132 -14.90 -7.59 0.69
C GLU A 132 -14.14 -6.36 0.19
N MET A 133 -12.96 -6.05 0.75
CA MET A 133 -12.08 -4.98 0.26
C MET A 133 -11.62 -5.27 -1.17
N ALA A 134 -11.21 -6.50 -1.48
CA ALA A 134 -10.79 -6.88 -2.83
C ALA A 134 -11.91 -6.69 -3.87
N GLY A 135 -13.13 -7.15 -3.53
CA GLY A 135 -14.30 -6.94 -4.38
C GLY A 135 -14.74 -5.47 -4.46
N CYS A 136 -14.55 -4.68 -3.40
CA CYS A 136 -14.82 -3.25 -3.39
C CYS A 136 -13.88 -2.51 -4.37
N LEU A 137 -12.57 -2.78 -4.27
CA LEU A 137 -11.57 -2.17 -5.14
C LEU A 137 -11.80 -2.55 -6.61
N GLU A 138 -12.05 -3.82 -6.94
CA GLU A 138 -12.34 -4.23 -8.33
C GLU A 138 -13.52 -3.45 -8.94
N ARG A 139 -14.62 -3.26 -8.20
CA ARG A 139 -15.77 -2.47 -8.68
C ARG A 139 -15.46 -0.99 -8.90
N PHE A 140 -14.40 -0.47 -8.29
CA PHE A 140 -14.05 0.95 -8.42
C PHE A 140 -13.31 1.21 -9.72
N ASN A 141 -12.52 0.24 -10.19
CA ASN A 141 -11.57 0.43 -11.26
C ASN A 141 -11.41 -0.84 -12.11
N PRO A 142 -11.73 -0.80 -13.41
CA PRO A 142 -11.62 -1.97 -14.29
C PRO A 142 -10.17 -2.48 -14.47
N TYR A 143 -9.16 -1.69 -14.11
CA TYR A 143 -7.75 -2.09 -14.15
C TYR A 143 -7.28 -2.82 -12.89
N TRP A 144 -8.17 -3.00 -11.91
CA TRP A 144 -7.91 -3.74 -10.69
C TRP A 144 -8.60 -5.10 -10.72
N SER A 145 -7.83 -6.17 -10.93
CA SER A 145 -8.31 -7.54 -10.79
C SER A 145 -8.64 -7.87 -9.33
N LYS A 146 -9.82 -8.47 -9.11
CA LYS A 146 -10.24 -9.01 -7.81
C LYS A 146 -9.26 -10.05 -7.30
N ASP A 147 -8.86 -11.02 -8.14
CA ASP A 147 -7.95 -12.10 -7.74
C ASP A 147 -6.59 -11.56 -7.26
N GLN A 148 -6.09 -10.54 -7.96
CA GLN A 148 -4.85 -9.89 -7.56
C GLN A 148 -5.01 -9.14 -6.22
N TRP A 149 -6.15 -8.48 -5.99
CA TRP A 149 -6.42 -7.85 -4.69
C TRP A 149 -6.59 -8.88 -3.57
N VAL A 150 -7.27 -10.00 -3.81
CA VAL A 150 -7.38 -11.10 -2.84
C VAL A 150 -6.00 -11.62 -2.46
N ASN A 151 -5.12 -11.84 -3.44
CA ASN A 151 -3.75 -12.28 -3.17
C ASN A 151 -2.95 -11.25 -2.37
N LEU A 152 -3.00 -9.97 -2.77
CA LEU A 152 -2.24 -8.91 -2.10
C LEU A 152 -2.72 -8.67 -0.66
N LEU A 153 -4.02 -8.49 -0.47
CA LEU A 153 -4.62 -8.24 0.85
C LEU A 153 -4.57 -9.50 1.72
N GLY A 154 -4.77 -10.69 1.13
CA GLY A 154 -4.65 -11.97 1.81
C GLY A 154 -3.25 -12.20 2.38
N ASN A 155 -2.21 -11.96 1.57
CA ASN A 155 -0.83 -12.04 2.03
C ASN A 155 -0.53 -11.07 3.18
N LEU A 156 -1.06 -9.83 3.10
CA LEU A 156 -0.92 -8.86 4.18
C LEU A 156 -1.61 -9.35 5.46
N THR A 157 -2.85 -9.83 5.35
CA THR A 157 -3.62 -10.39 6.47
C THR A 157 -2.91 -11.57 7.12
N SER A 158 -2.39 -12.51 6.32
CA SER A 158 -1.65 -13.65 6.84
C SER A 158 -0.38 -13.22 7.59
N MET A 159 0.36 -12.24 7.07
CA MET A 159 1.55 -11.73 7.76
C MET A 159 1.20 -11.00 9.06
N ILE A 160 0.12 -10.21 9.09
CA ILE A 160 -0.35 -9.56 10.33
C ILE A 160 -0.70 -10.61 11.40
N ILE A 161 -1.41 -11.68 11.03
CA ILE A 161 -1.75 -12.76 11.97
C ILE A 161 -0.48 -13.45 12.49
N GLN A 162 0.46 -13.79 11.61
CA GLN A 162 1.74 -14.40 12.00
C GLN A 162 2.56 -13.48 12.91
N GLU A 163 2.56 -12.17 12.63
CA GLU A 163 3.26 -11.17 13.43
C GLU A 163 2.66 -11.05 14.85
N ILE A 164 1.34 -11.11 14.98
CA ILE A 164 0.66 -11.12 16.29
C ILE A 164 1.10 -12.34 17.11
N ILE A 165 1.07 -13.53 16.51
CA ILE A 165 1.45 -14.78 17.17
C ILE A 165 2.92 -14.73 17.57
N ALA A 166 3.82 -14.43 16.63
CA ALA A 166 5.27 -14.37 16.90
C ALA A 166 5.61 -13.36 18.00
N LEU A 167 4.94 -12.20 18.04
CA LEU A 167 5.16 -11.20 19.09
C LEU A 167 4.74 -11.71 20.48
N LEU A 168 3.62 -12.45 20.56
CA LEU A 168 3.09 -12.98 21.82
C LEU A 168 3.82 -14.23 22.32
N GLU A 169 4.37 -15.02 21.40
CA GLU A 169 5.23 -16.18 21.70
C GLU A 169 6.70 -15.78 21.94
N GLU A 170 7.00 -14.47 21.92
CA GLU A 170 8.35 -13.91 22.11
C GLU A 170 9.38 -14.37 21.04
N GLU A 171 8.90 -14.78 19.86
CA GLU A 171 9.71 -15.14 18.69
C GLU A 171 10.19 -13.88 17.93
N TYR A 172 10.99 -13.05 18.60
CA TYR A 172 11.32 -11.70 18.10
C TYR A 172 12.07 -11.67 16.75
N GLU A 173 12.95 -12.63 16.48
CA GLU A 173 13.65 -12.70 15.18
C GLU A 173 12.67 -13.00 14.05
N LEU A 174 11.74 -13.94 14.26
CA LEU A 174 10.68 -14.23 13.30
C LEU A 174 9.75 -13.03 13.10
N GLU A 175 9.39 -12.36 14.19
CA GLU A 175 8.57 -11.14 14.17
C GLU A 175 9.20 -10.04 13.30
N LEU A 176 10.51 -9.82 13.44
CA LEU A 176 11.24 -8.83 12.65
C LEU A 176 11.34 -9.23 11.17
N ASP A 177 11.58 -10.51 10.87
CA ASP A 177 11.58 -11.03 9.49
C ASP A 177 10.22 -10.84 8.81
N ILE A 178 9.11 -11.12 9.52
CA ILE A 178 7.75 -10.88 9.03
C ILE A 178 7.53 -9.39 8.78
N ARG A 179 8.01 -8.52 9.68
CA ARG A 179 7.87 -7.06 9.54
C ARG A 179 8.54 -6.53 8.29
N GLU A 180 9.77 -6.94 8.01
CA GLU A 180 10.51 -6.47 6.83
C GLU A 180 9.77 -6.84 5.55
N ARG A 181 9.20 -8.06 5.51
CA ARG A 181 8.35 -8.53 4.43
C ARG A 181 7.05 -7.71 4.34
N MET A 182 6.40 -7.41 5.45
CA MET A 182 5.19 -6.56 5.48
C MET A 182 5.44 -5.14 4.98
N LEU A 183 6.54 -4.50 5.40
CA LEU A 183 6.90 -3.16 4.94
C LEU A 183 7.17 -3.13 3.44
N SER A 184 7.88 -4.13 2.93
CA SER A 184 8.11 -4.29 1.48
C SER A 184 6.81 -4.54 0.73
N HIS A 185 5.93 -5.40 1.27
CA HIS A 185 4.65 -5.73 0.67
C HIS A 185 3.68 -4.54 0.65
N ALA A 186 3.70 -3.68 1.68
CA ALA A 186 2.94 -2.43 1.69
C ALA A 186 3.29 -1.53 0.49
N LEU A 187 4.55 -1.53 0.03
CA LEU A 187 4.94 -0.81 -1.18
C LEU A 187 4.32 -1.44 -2.44
N VAL A 188 4.28 -2.77 -2.51
CA VAL A 188 3.65 -3.51 -3.62
C VAL A 188 2.15 -3.22 -3.70
N LEU A 189 1.44 -3.19 -2.56
CA LEU A 189 0.03 -2.75 -2.53
C LEU A 189 -0.13 -1.32 -3.04
N GLY A 190 0.74 -0.42 -2.59
CA GLY A 190 0.75 0.98 -3.04
C GLY A 190 0.98 1.11 -4.55
N ASP A 191 1.90 0.33 -5.11
CA ASP A 191 2.23 0.33 -6.53
C ASP A 191 1.09 -0.21 -7.39
N TYR A 192 0.46 -1.31 -6.97
CA TYR A 192 -0.69 -1.88 -7.68
C TYR A 192 -1.90 -0.93 -7.64
N MET A 193 -2.12 -0.28 -6.48
CA MET A 193 -3.14 0.75 -6.34
C MET A 193 -2.87 1.93 -7.28
N ALA A 194 -1.67 2.50 -7.23
CA ALA A 194 -1.29 3.62 -8.09
C ALA A 194 -1.39 3.26 -9.58
N GLY A 195 -0.94 2.07 -9.96
CA GLY A 195 -1.03 1.53 -11.31
C GLY A 195 -2.45 1.55 -11.87
N GLY A 196 -3.41 1.05 -11.10
CA GLY A 196 -4.81 1.07 -11.53
C GLY A 196 -5.36 2.49 -11.66
N VAL A 197 -5.08 3.39 -10.71
CA VAL A 197 -5.54 4.79 -10.82
C VAL A 197 -4.92 5.49 -12.03
N MET A 198 -3.63 5.29 -12.30
CA MET A 198 -2.95 5.86 -13.47
C MET A 198 -3.60 5.40 -14.78
N ASN A 199 -3.87 4.09 -14.91
CA ASN A 199 -4.55 3.55 -16.09
C ASN A 199 -6.01 4.03 -16.20
N TYR A 200 -6.69 4.24 -15.07
CA TYR A 200 -8.05 4.75 -15.06
C TYR A 200 -8.15 6.21 -15.54
N LEU A 201 -7.13 7.02 -15.24
CA LEU A 201 -7.09 8.45 -15.59
C LEU A 201 -6.52 8.73 -16.99
N LEU A 202 -5.80 7.76 -17.58
CA LEU A 202 -5.16 7.88 -18.89
C LEU A 202 -5.84 6.92 -19.87
N PRO A 203 -6.89 7.35 -20.59
CA PRO A 203 -7.55 6.52 -21.60
C PRO A 203 -6.66 6.22 -22.82
#